data_AF-A0A947JFU0-F1
#
_entry.id   AF-A0A947JFU0-F1
#
_cell.length_a   1.000
_cell.length_b   1.000
_cell.length_c   1.000
_cell.angle_alpha   90.00
_cell.angle_beta   90.00
_cell.angle_gamma   90.00
#
_symmetry.space_group_name_H-M   'P 1'
#
loop_
_entity.id
_entity.type
_entity.pdbx_description
1 polymer ?
#
loop_
_entity_poly.entity_id
_entity_poly.type
_entity_poly.pdbx_seq_one_letter_code
_entity_poly.pdbx_strand_id
1 'polypeptide(L)'
;MPRFYKFLREKEMITAANTVKALGIVAQAKPKLKPYIFRELLKVEKAKYYYKDKLSLECRNVVLGHVVNVFGDSKNNIKTNKSIISFLKRQTKNTRPTVKNQAKELLDKI
;
A
#
# COMPACT_ATOMS: atom_id res chain seq x y z
N MET A 1 2.65 16.89 7.04
CA MET A 1 2.51 15.45 6.69
C MET A 1 1.73 14.62 7.71
N PRO A 2 1.94 14.71 9.05
CA PRO A 2 1.34 13.77 10.00
C PRO A 2 -0.20 13.67 9.95
N ARG A 3 -0.89 14.79 9.69
CA ARG A 3 -2.35 14.81 9.52
C ARG A 3 -2.83 13.99 8.32
N PHE A 4 -2.07 13.98 7.22
CA PHE A 4 -2.45 13.29 5.98
C PHE A 4 -2.36 11.77 6.10
N TYR A 5 -1.44 11.26 6.93
CA TYR A 5 -1.33 9.82 7.18
C TYR A 5 -2.52 9.25 7.95
N LYS A 6 -3.31 10.07 8.65
CA LYS A 6 -4.51 9.62 9.36
C LYS A 6 -5.55 9.04 8.39
N PHE A 7 -5.66 9.61 7.19
CA PHE A 7 -6.58 9.16 6.15
C PHE A 7 -6.30 7.72 5.66
N LEU A 8 -5.08 7.19 5.86
CA LEU A 8 -4.78 5.78 5.55
C LEU A 8 -5.54 4.79 6.43
N ARG A 9 -6.05 5.22 7.59
CA ARG A 9 -6.67 4.35 8.60
C ARG A 9 -8.10 4.74 8.93
N GLU A 10 -8.70 5.62 8.14
CA GLU A 10 -10.13 5.93 8.28
C GLU A 10 -10.99 4.71 7.92
N LYS A 11 -12.25 4.74 8.38
CA LYS A 11 -13.19 3.63 8.17
C LYS A 11 -13.50 3.39 6.70
N GLU A 12 -13.52 4.46 5.91
CA GLU A 12 -13.84 4.41 4.49
C GLU A 12 -12.62 4.08 3.65
N MET A 13 -12.71 2.95 2.94
CA MET A 13 -11.68 2.45 2.05
C MET A 13 -11.31 3.46 0.96
N ILE A 14 -12.30 4.17 0.42
CA ILE A 14 -12.13 5.09 -0.71
C ILE A 14 -11.17 6.23 -0.32
N THR A 15 -11.33 6.78 0.88
CA THR A 15 -10.43 7.81 1.41
C THR A 15 -9.01 7.29 1.55
N ALA A 16 -8.83 6.09 2.09
CA ALA A 16 -7.52 5.47 2.22
C ALA A 16 -6.88 5.18 0.84
N ALA A 17 -7.64 4.63 -0.10
CA ALA A 17 -7.17 4.34 -1.46
C ALA A 17 -6.66 5.59 -2.19
N ASN A 18 -7.43 6.69 -2.13
CA ASN A 18 -7.02 7.96 -2.73
C ASN A 18 -5.81 8.57 -2.00
N THR A 19 -5.74 8.42 -0.68
CA THR A 19 -4.58 8.84 0.11
C THR A 19 -3.32 8.08 -0.29
N VAL A 20 -3.39 6.76 -0.48
CA VAL A 20 -2.26 5.94 -0.96
C VAL A 20 -1.76 6.46 -2.31
N LYS A 21 -2.65 6.71 -3.27
CA LYS A 21 -2.29 7.25 -4.59
C LYS A 21 -1.60 8.62 -4.47
N ALA A 22 -2.19 9.54 -3.71
CA ALA A 22 -1.63 10.87 -3.49
C ALA A 22 -0.24 10.81 -2.84
N LEU A 23 -0.06 9.93 -1.85
CA LEU A 23 1.23 9.70 -1.21
C LEU A 23 2.25 9.09 -2.17
N GLY A 24 1.83 8.22 -3.08
CA GLY A 24 2.69 7.71 -4.16
C GLY A 24 3.23 8.83 -5.04
N ILE A 25 2.35 9.73 -5.50
CA ILE A 25 2.73 10.91 -6.29
C ILE A 25 3.73 11.78 -5.53
N VAL A 26 3.46 12.05 -4.25
CA VAL A 26 4.37 12.83 -3.39
C VAL A 26 5.71 12.12 -3.21
N ALA A 27 5.73 10.80 -3.05
CA ALA A 27 6.97 10.04 -2.88
C ALA A 27 7.88 10.14 -4.12
N GLN A 28 7.29 10.25 -5.32
CA GLN A 28 8.04 10.49 -6.54
C GLN A 28 8.52 11.93 -6.67
N ALA A 29 7.64 12.90 -6.41
CA ALA A 29 7.98 14.32 -6.48
C ALA A 29 8.98 14.76 -5.39
N LYS A 30 8.99 14.09 -4.24
CA LYS A 30 9.81 14.45 -3.06
C LYS A 30 10.57 13.23 -2.52
N PRO A 31 11.71 12.84 -3.15
CA PRO A 31 12.47 11.64 -2.76
C PRO A 31 12.87 11.60 -1.29
N LYS A 32 13.16 12.75 -0.65
CA LYS A 32 13.49 12.85 0.78
C LYS A 32 12.37 12.35 1.70
N LEU A 33 11.11 12.38 1.26
CA LEU A 33 9.95 11.91 2.03
C LEU A 33 9.62 10.43 1.80
N LYS A 34 10.17 9.83 0.74
CA LYS A 34 9.86 8.46 0.30
C LYS A 34 10.00 7.41 1.43
N PRO A 35 11.06 7.38 2.25
CA PRO A 35 11.19 6.39 3.33
C PRO A 35 10.10 6.51 4.40
N TYR A 36 9.68 7.74 4.71
CA TYR A 36 8.61 7.99 5.69
C TYR A 36 7.26 7.58 5.13
N ILE A 37 6.97 7.94 3.88
CA ILE A 37 5.74 7.58 3.21
C ILE A 37 5.61 6.05 3.12
N PHE A 38 6.65 5.35 2.67
CA PHE A 38 6.61 3.89 2.55
C PHE A 38 6.37 3.20 3.89
N ARG A 39 6.96 3.71 4.97
CA ARG A 39 6.70 3.21 6.33
C ARG A 39 5.23 3.35 6.72
N GLU A 40 4.58 4.45 6.35
CA GLU A 40 3.15 4.64 6.61
C GLU A 40 2.28 3.75 5.72
N LEU A 41 2.63 3.59 4.44
CA LEU A 41 1.90 2.70 3.52
C LEU A 41 1.91 1.24 3.99
N LEU A 42 3.03 0.75 4.53
CA LEU A 42 3.12 -0.60 5.09
C LEU A 42 2.13 -0.85 6.24
N LYS A 43 1.72 0.21 6.96
CA LYS A 43 0.78 0.08 8.08
C LYS A 43 -0.66 -0.19 7.63
N VAL A 44 -0.99 -0.01 6.35
CA VAL A 44 -2.31 -0.29 5.76
C VAL A 44 -2.69 -1.77 5.91
N GLU A 45 -1.72 -2.68 6.00
CA GLU A 45 -1.95 -4.12 6.23
C GLU A 45 -2.76 -4.40 7.51
N LYS A 46 -2.69 -3.49 8.50
CA LYS A 46 -3.41 -3.59 9.77
C LYS A 46 -4.61 -2.65 9.87
N ALA A 47 -4.95 -1.93 8.81
CA ALA A 47 -6.09 -1.01 8.82
C ALA A 47 -7.43 -1.75 8.84
N LYS A 48 -8.43 -1.13 9.47
CA LYS A 48 -9.80 -1.64 9.58
C LYS A 48 -10.73 -0.75 8.75
N TYR A 49 -11.18 -1.29 7.61
CA TYR A 49 -12.15 -0.63 6.75
C TYR A 49 -13.52 -1.27 6.88
N TYR A 50 -14.56 -0.49 6.67
CA TYR A 50 -15.94 -0.91 6.86
C TYR A 50 -16.72 -0.79 5.56
N TYR A 51 -17.67 -1.71 5.35
CA TYR A 51 -18.65 -1.65 4.28
C TYR A 51 -20.00 -2.05 4.88
N LYS A 52 -21.01 -1.17 4.76
CA LYS A 52 -22.31 -1.33 5.43
C LYS A 52 -22.15 -1.66 6.93
N ASP A 53 -21.32 -0.86 7.61
CA ASP A 53 -20.97 -0.96 9.04
C ASP A 53 -20.29 -2.26 9.48
N LYS A 54 -19.90 -3.13 8.55
CA LYS A 54 -19.18 -4.38 8.84
C LYS A 54 -17.73 -4.28 8.43
N LEU A 55 -16.84 -4.83 9.26
CA LEU A 55 -15.42 -4.93 8.94
C LEU A 55 -15.25 -5.72 7.63
N SER A 56 -14.55 -5.12 6.66
CA SER A 56 -14.39 -5.68 5.32
C SER A 56 -12.92 -5.96 5.01
N LEU A 57 -12.56 -7.24 5.00
CA LEU A 57 -11.25 -7.69 4.54
C LEU A 57 -11.05 -7.42 3.05
N GLU A 58 -12.12 -7.50 2.26
CA GLU A 58 -12.07 -7.19 0.83
C GLU A 58 -11.72 -5.73 0.60
N CYS A 59 -12.31 -4.81 1.37
CA CYS A 59 -11.95 -3.40 1.30
C CYS A 59 -10.46 -3.19 1.60
N ARG A 60 -9.94 -3.86 2.62
CA ARG A 60 -8.49 -3.80 2.92
C ARG A 60 -7.65 -4.32 1.76
N ASN A 61 -8.04 -5.41 1.12
CA ASN A 61 -7.31 -5.96 -0.02
C ASN A 61 -7.27 -4.99 -1.21
N VAL A 62 -8.35 -4.26 -1.47
CA VAL A 62 -8.37 -3.22 -2.50
C VAL A 62 -7.35 -2.12 -2.18
N VAL A 63 -7.30 -1.60 -0.95
CA VAL A 63 -6.28 -0.59 -0.57
C VAL A 63 -4.86 -1.16 -0.69
N LEU A 64 -4.65 -2.42 -0.31
CA LEU A 64 -3.36 -3.09 -0.44
C LEU A 64 -2.90 -3.18 -1.90
N GLY A 65 -3.82 -3.38 -2.85
CA GLY A 65 -3.51 -3.30 -4.29
C GLY A 65 -2.94 -1.94 -4.69
N HIS A 66 -3.52 -0.84 -4.17
CA HIS A 66 -2.96 0.49 -4.41
C HIS A 66 -1.56 0.66 -3.81
N VAL A 67 -1.31 0.08 -2.63
CA VAL A 67 0.03 0.11 -2.02
C VAL A 67 1.05 -0.65 -2.86
N VAL A 68 0.70 -1.82 -3.38
CA VAL A 68 1.57 -2.61 -4.29
C VAL A 68 1.89 -1.80 -5.55
N ASN A 69 0.91 -1.12 -6.14
CA ASN A 69 1.14 -0.26 -7.32
C ASN A 69 2.14 0.86 -7.02
N VAL A 70 1.98 1.58 -5.91
CA VAL A 70 2.91 2.65 -5.51
C VAL A 70 4.34 2.13 -5.34
N PHE A 71 4.51 0.92 -4.81
CA PHE A 71 5.81 0.26 -4.72
C PHE A 71 6.34 -0.13 -6.11
N GLY A 72 5.49 -0.58 -7.02
CA GLY A 72 5.83 -0.84 -8.42
C GLY A 72 6.42 0.37 -9.13
N ASP A 73 5.80 1.53 -8.96
CA ASP A 73 6.28 2.81 -9.52
C ASP A 73 7.65 3.22 -8.96
N SER A 74 8.04 2.67 -7.81
CA SER A 74 9.33 2.92 -7.14
C SER A 74 10.23 1.68 -7.08
N LYS A 75 10.08 0.72 -8.00
CA LYS A 75 10.79 -0.58 -7.99
C LYS A 75 12.30 -0.47 -7.75
N ASN A 76 12.98 0.50 -8.37
CA ASN A 76 14.42 0.70 -8.23
C ASN A 76 14.83 1.12 -6.81
N ASN A 77 13.95 1.79 -6.06
CA ASN A 77 14.24 2.25 -4.69
C ASN A 77 13.95 1.20 -3.62
N ILE A 78 13.21 0.14 -3.94
CA ILE A 78 12.72 -0.82 -2.93
C ILE A 78 13.47 -2.17 -2.95
N LYS A 79 14.37 -2.40 -3.93
CA LYS A 79 15.08 -3.67 -4.14
C LYS A 79 15.81 -4.22 -2.91
N THR A 80 16.29 -3.34 -2.04
CA THR A 80 17.02 -3.70 -0.81
C THR A 80 16.19 -3.51 0.47
N ASN A 81 14.95 -3.03 0.35
CA ASN A 81 14.10 -2.75 1.50
C ASN A 81 13.41 -4.04 1.99
N LYS A 82 14.01 -4.69 2.99
CA LYS A 82 13.52 -5.95 3.57
C LYS A 82 12.05 -5.87 4.04
N SER A 83 11.60 -4.73 4.57
CA SER A 83 10.23 -4.58 5.03
C SER A 83 9.22 -4.58 3.88
N ILE A 84 9.56 -3.92 2.77
CA ILE A 84 8.72 -3.90 1.56
C ILE A 84 8.72 -5.27 0.89
N ILE A 85 9.88 -5.92 0.76
CA ILE A 85 9.98 -7.28 0.20
C ILE A 85 9.14 -8.27 1.03
N SER A 86 9.26 -8.21 2.37
CA SER A 86 8.47 -9.05 3.27
C SER A 86 6.96 -8.80 3.11
N PHE A 87 6.56 -7.53 2.96
CA PHE A 87 5.18 -7.17 2.66
C PHE A 87 4.71 -7.76 1.32
N LEU A 88 5.47 -7.58 0.24
CA LEU A 88 5.12 -8.12 -1.08
C LEU A 88 4.98 -9.65 -1.05
N LYS A 89 5.89 -10.35 -0.35
CA LYS A 89 5.81 -11.80 -0.15
C LYS A 89 4.49 -12.20 0.52
N ARG A 90 4.02 -11.47 1.53
CA ARG A 90 2.70 -11.72 2.12
C ARG A 90 1.56 -11.44 1.14
N GLN A 91 1.67 -10.39 0.34
CA GLN A 91 0.66 -10.05 -0.67
C GLN A 91 0.58 -11.08 -1.82
N THR A 92 1.59 -11.92 -2.06
CA THR A 92 1.47 -13.07 -3.00
C THR A 92 0.44 -14.12 -2.56
N LYS A 93 0.00 -14.06 -1.29
CA LYS A 93 -1.06 -14.91 -0.73
C LYS A 93 -2.37 -14.15 -0.54
N ASN A 94 -2.50 -12.94 -1.09
CA ASN A 94 -3.74 -12.15 -0.98
C ASN A 94 -4.91 -12.92 -1.64
N THR A 95 -6.09 -12.87 -1.03
CA THR A 95 -7.30 -13.55 -1.53
C THR A 95 -7.81 -12.91 -2.82
N ARG A 96 -7.52 -11.62 -3.06
CA ARG A 96 -7.87 -10.93 -4.30
C ARG A 96 -6.83 -11.26 -5.39
N PRO A 97 -7.20 -11.95 -6.49
CA PRO A 97 -6.24 -12.43 -7.49
C PRO A 97 -5.39 -11.33 -8.12
N THR A 98 -5.98 -10.17 -8.40
CA THR A 98 -5.25 -9.02 -8.96
C THR A 98 -4.09 -8.59 -8.06
N VAL A 99 -4.32 -8.48 -6.75
CA VAL A 99 -3.29 -8.02 -5.80
C VAL A 99 -2.18 -9.07 -5.68
N LYS A 100 -2.57 -10.34 -5.63
CA LYS A 100 -1.64 -11.46 -5.63
C LYS A 100 -0.72 -11.45 -6.86
N ASN A 101 -1.29 -11.25 -8.04
CA ASN A 101 -0.53 -11.25 -9.29
C ASN A 101 0.40 -10.04 -9.36
N GLN A 102 -0.08 -8.84 -9.02
CA GLN A 102 0.75 -7.64 -8.95
C GLN A 102 1.94 -7.80 -8.00
N ALA A 103 1.73 -8.41 -6.83
CA ALA A 103 2.80 -8.62 -5.86
C ALA A 103 3.86 -9.61 -6.36
N LYS A 104 3.44 -10.69 -7.04
CA LYS A 104 4.35 -11.66 -7.67
C LYS A 104 5.17 -10.99 -8.78
N GLU A 105 4.50 -10.34 -9.73
CA GLU A 105 5.17 -9.66 -10.83
C GLU A 105 6.17 -8.60 -10.36
N LEU A 106 5.84 -7.88 -9.28
CA LEU A 106 6.76 -6.90 -8.72
C LEU A 106 7.98 -7.57 -8.07
N LEU A 107 7.79 -8.68 -7.33
CA LEU A 107 8.90 -9.44 -6.76
C LEU A 107 9.86 -9.96 -7.83
N ASP A 108 9.34 -10.42 -8.96
CA ASP A 108 10.16 -10.92 -10.08
C ASP A 108 10.98 -9.80 -10.76
N LYS A 109 10.57 -8.53 -10.58
CA LYS A 109 11.19 -7.35 -11.21
C LYS A 109 12.18 -6.60 -10.30
N ILE A 110 12.26 -6.93 -9.01
CA ILE A 110 13.10 -6.21 -8.04
C ILE A 110 14.36 -6.98 -7.66
#